data_AF-A0A5E4QM09-F1
#
_entry.id   AF-A0A5E4QM09-F1
#
_cell.length_a   1.000
_cell.length_b   1.000
_cell.length_c   1.000
_cell.angle_alpha   90.00
_cell.angle_beta   90.00
_cell.angle_gamma   90.00
#
_symmetry.space_group_name_H-M   'P 1'
#
loop_
_entity.id
_entity.type
_entity.pdbx_description
1 polymer ?
#
loop_
_entity_poly.entity_id
_entity_poly.type
_entity_poly.pdbx_seq_one_letter_code
_entity_poly.pdbx_strand_id
1 'polypeptide(L)'
;MSKFACPLTGGRRAAPPRGPPARGADDMLVVFNDSANLSDLALAPDLPTSPYSLVQKIAIAMVASVLSVLTVVGNSLVMISFKIDKQLQTISNYFLFSLAVADFAVGLISMPLFTMFTIYGYWPLGPHICDTWLALDYLASNASVLNLLIISFDRYFSVTRPLTYRAKRTTRRATVMIGGAWGFSLLLWPPWIYAWPYIDGERKVPPNECYIQFIETNQFITFGTAIAAFYVPVTVMCILYYKIWRETKKRQKDLPNLQGGKKHDSSKRSNSRCVLKLN
;
A
#
# COMPACT_ATOMS: atom_id res chain seq x y z
N MET A 1 -22.10 -13.60 44.32
CA MET A 1 -22.93 -12.72 45.16
C MET A 1 -23.93 -12.00 44.26
N SER A 2 -25.19 -12.11 44.65
CA SER A 2 -26.38 -11.35 44.23
C SER A 2 -26.74 -11.16 42.75
N LYS A 3 -27.76 -11.94 42.39
CA LYS A 3 -28.78 -11.66 41.37
C LYS A 3 -29.46 -10.31 41.64
N PHE A 4 -29.81 -9.59 40.59
CA PHE A 4 -31.02 -8.74 40.57
C PHE A 4 -31.76 -8.94 39.25
N ALA A 5 -33.01 -9.38 39.38
CA ALA A 5 -33.98 -9.51 38.29
C ALA A 5 -34.61 -8.14 37.99
N CYS A 6 -34.90 -7.91 36.72
CA CYS A 6 -35.66 -6.76 36.23
C CYS A 6 -37.13 -7.19 35.98
N PRO A 7 -38.16 -6.41 36.36
CA PRO A 7 -39.54 -6.69 35.96
C PRO A 7 -39.88 -6.07 34.60
N LEU A 8 -40.62 -6.84 33.80
CA LEU A 8 -41.19 -6.47 32.50
C LEU A 8 -42.31 -5.44 32.65
N THR A 9 -42.24 -4.32 31.94
CA THR A 9 -43.41 -3.49 31.59
C THR A 9 -43.35 -3.09 30.11
N GLY A 10 -44.48 -3.28 29.43
CA GLY A 10 -44.62 -3.18 27.98
C GLY A 10 -44.57 -1.75 27.44
N GLY A 11 -43.97 -1.62 26.26
CA GLY A 11 -43.97 -0.41 25.43
C GLY A 11 -44.20 -0.77 23.96
N ARG A 12 -45.14 -0.06 23.32
CA ARG A 12 -45.60 -0.23 21.94
C ARG A 12 -44.44 -0.16 20.93
N ARG A 13 -44.42 -1.07 19.94
CA ARG A 13 -43.50 -1.01 18.79
C ARG A 13 -43.83 0.20 17.90
N ALA A 14 -42.92 1.15 17.79
CA ALA A 14 -42.91 2.16 16.72
C ALA A 14 -42.20 1.57 15.49
N ALA A 15 -42.78 1.76 14.30
CA ALA A 15 -42.17 1.38 13.02
C ALA A 15 -41.04 2.36 12.64
N PRO A 16 -39.98 1.90 11.94
CA PRO A 16 -38.88 2.79 11.52
C PRO A 16 -39.34 3.71 10.37
N PRO A 17 -38.83 4.96 10.28
CA PRO A 17 -39.20 5.87 9.21
C PRO A 17 -38.59 5.41 7.87
N ARG A 18 -39.37 5.51 6.80
CA ARG A 18 -38.91 5.28 5.42
C ARG A 18 -37.82 6.29 5.08
N GLY A 19 -36.64 5.81 4.69
CA GLY A 19 -35.57 6.66 4.17
C GLY A 19 -35.98 7.39 2.89
N PRO A 20 -35.42 8.60 2.62
CA PRO A 20 -35.74 9.33 1.41
C PRO A 20 -35.23 8.59 0.16
N PRO A 21 -35.85 8.78 -1.01
CA PRO A 21 -35.46 8.06 -2.22
C PRO A 21 -34.08 8.51 -2.70
N ALA A 22 -33.33 7.56 -3.28
CA ALA A 22 -32.05 7.80 -3.92
C ALA A 22 -32.18 8.87 -5.01
N ARG A 23 -31.48 10.00 -4.86
CA ARG A 23 -31.38 11.02 -5.91
C ARG A 23 -30.29 10.63 -6.90
N GLY A 24 -30.66 10.63 -8.17
CA GLY A 24 -29.86 10.19 -9.31
C GLY A 24 -28.82 11.19 -9.77
N ALA A 25 -28.14 10.79 -10.85
CA ALA A 25 -26.88 11.29 -11.40
C ALA A 25 -26.88 12.71 -12.01
N ASP A 26 -27.82 13.57 -11.64
CA ASP A 26 -27.99 14.89 -12.30
C ASP A 26 -27.14 16.01 -11.66
N ASP A 27 -26.57 15.80 -10.47
CA ASP A 27 -25.78 16.83 -9.75
C ASP A 27 -24.32 16.98 -10.26
N MET A 28 -23.90 16.19 -11.26
CA MET A 28 -22.53 16.24 -11.80
C MET A 28 -22.25 17.49 -12.67
N LEU A 29 -23.27 18.31 -12.98
CA LEU A 29 -23.14 19.48 -13.88
C LEU A 29 -23.12 20.84 -13.18
N VAL A 30 -23.27 20.93 -11.85
CA VAL A 30 -23.39 22.24 -11.17
C VAL A 30 -22.03 22.89 -10.88
N VAL A 31 -20.90 22.21 -11.10
CA VAL A 31 -19.57 22.76 -10.71
C VAL A 31 -18.99 23.78 -11.71
N PHE A 32 -19.58 23.97 -12.91
CA PHE A 32 -18.94 24.77 -13.98
C PHE A 32 -19.78 25.86 -14.63
N ASN A 33 -20.96 26.25 -14.12
CA ASN A 33 -21.74 27.33 -14.73
C ASN A 33 -22.13 28.45 -13.74
N ASP A 34 -21.51 29.61 -13.97
CA ASP A 34 -21.82 30.99 -13.59
C ASP A 34 -22.79 31.32 -12.44
N SER A 35 -22.30 32.16 -11.53
CA SER A 35 -23.07 33.15 -10.74
C SER A 35 -24.30 32.65 -9.94
N ALA A 36 -24.09 31.73 -9.01
CA ALA A 36 -25.07 31.52 -7.94
C ALA A 36 -24.93 32.62 -6.88
N ASN A 37 -25.98 33.41 -6.67
CA ASN A 37 -26.06 34.44 -5.64
C ASN A 37 -25.79 33.85 -4.24
N LEU A 38 -25.04 34.58 -3.42
CA LEU A 38 -24.64 34.21 -2.05
C LEU A 38 -25.80 33.84 -1.11
N SER A 39 -27.04 34.14 -1.50
CA SER A 39 -28.27 33.90 -0.74
C SER A 39 -28.86 32.49 -0.91
N ASP A 40 -28.53 31.75 -1.99
CA ASP A 40 -29.05 30.39 -2.21
C ASP A 40 -28.22 29.29 -1.51
N LEU A 41 -27.07 29.65 -0.93
CA LEU A 41 -26.21 28.74 -0.16
C LEU A 41 -26.74 28.42 1.26
N ALA A 42 -27.81 29.07 1.71
CA ALA A 42 -28.29 28.98 3.09
C ALA A 42 -29.27 27.82 3.38
N LEU A 43 -29.53 26.92 2.43
CA LEU A 43 -30.52 25.85 2.59
C LEU A 43 -29.96 24.42 2.46
N ALA A 44 -28.63 24.26 2.41
CA ALA A 44 -28.02 22.94 2.59
C ALA A 44 -28.07 22.57 4.09
N PRO A 45 -28.52 21.35 4.47
CA PRO A 45 -28.43 20.89 5.85
C PRO A 45 -26.97 21.00 6.31
N ASP A 46 -26.74 21.37 7.57
CA ASP A 46 -25.41 21.57 8.19
C ASP A 46 -24.46 20.41 7.87
N LEU A 47 -23.75 20.50 6.74
CA LEU A 47 -22.76 19.51 6.36
C LEU A 47 -21.57 19.66 7.31
N PRO A 48 -21.01 18.56 7.84
CA PRO A 48 -19.85 18.63 8.71
C PRO A 48 -18.72 19.35 7.97
N THR A 49 -18.40 20.56 8.39
CA THR A 49 -17.31 21.33 7.79
C THR A 49 -15.99 20.94 8.43
N SER A 50 -14.99 20.66 7.61
CA SER A 50 -13.62 20.40 8.08
C SER A 50 -13.13 21.46 9.08
N PRO A 51 -12.48 21.07 10.20
CA PRO A 51 -12.05 21.97 11.28
C PRO A 51 -10.89 22.90 10.90
N TYR A 52 -10.38 22.79 9.68
CA TYR A 52 -9.25 23.58 9.20
C TYR A 52 -9.67 24.99 8.76
N SER A 53 -8.80 25.98 9.04
CA SER A 53 -8.97 27.33 8.51
C SER A 53 -8.78 27.36 6.99
N LEU A 54 -9.26 28.42 6.32
CA LEU A 54 -9.09 28.56 4.87
C LEU A 54 -7.62 28.51 4.44
N VAL A 55 -6.73 29.15 5.21
CA VAL A 55 -5.28 29.13 4.96
C VAL A 55 -4.72 27.72 5.08
N GLN A 56 -5.16 26.95 6.08
CA GLN A 56 -4.75 25.55 6.25
C GLN A 56 -5.26 24.67 5.10
N LYS A 57 -6.52 24.85 4.67
CA LYS A 57 -7.08 24.11 3.51
C LYS A 57 -6.27 24.38 2.24
N ILE A 58 -5.95 25.64 1.95
CA ILE A 58 -5.12 26.02 0.81
C ILE A 58 -3.72 25.40 0.93
N ALA A 59 -3.09 25.46 2.11
CA ALA A 59 -1.78 24.87 2.33
C ALA A 59 -1.79 23.34 2.13
N ILE A 60 -2.77 22.63 2.68
CA ILE A 60 -2.96 21.18 2.50
C ILE A 60 -3.14 20.86 1.02
N ALA A 61 -4.01 21.58 0.31
CA ALA A 61 -4.24 21.38 -1.11
C ALA A 61 -2.97 21.57 -1.95
N MET A 62 -2.22 22.64 -1.68
CA MET A 62 -0.96 22.93 -2.37
C MET A 62 0.10 21.86 -2.11
N VAL A 63 0.29 21.46 -0.86
CA VAL A 63 1.29 20.43 -0.52
C VAL A 63 0.89 19.07 -1.11
N ALA A 64 -0.37 18.67 -0.96
CA ALA A 64 -0.85 17.39 -1.45
C ALA A 64 -0.83 17.29 -2.97
N SER A 65 -1.20 18.37 -3.69
CA SER A 65 -1.10 18.42 -5.15
C SER A 65 0.35 18.32 -5.64
N VAL A 66 1.28 19.04 -5.01
CA VAL A 66 2.71 18.94 -5.34
C VAL A 66 3.21 17.51 -5.10
N LEU A 67 2.89 16.89 -3.96
CA LEU A 67 3.28 15.51 -3.66
C LEU A 67 2.68 14.52 -4.66
N SER A 68 1.38 14.65 -4.97
CA SER A 68 0.70 13.81 -5.96
C SER A 68 1.38 13.92 -7.34
N VAL A 69 1.66 15.13 -7.83
CA VAL A 69 2.35 15.34 -9.11
C VAL A 69 3.74 14.71 -9.10
N LEU A 70 4.52 14.93 -8.04
CA LEU A 70 5.86 14.34 -7.90
C LEU A 70 5.81 12.81 -7.89
N THR A 71 4.86 12.22 -7.18
CA THR A 71 4.66 10.76 -7.13
C THR A 71 4.28 10.20 -8.50
N VAL A 72 3.34 10.84 -9.21
CA VAL A 72 2.90 10.40 -10.54
C VAL A 72 4.04 10.52 -11.55
N VAL A 73 4.72 11.67 -11.60
CA VAL A 73 5.84 11.91 -12.53
C VAL A 73 7.00 10.97 -12.23
N GLY A 74 7.40 10.86 -10.96
CA GLY A 74 8.52 10.00 -10.54
C GLY A 74 8.30 8.53 -10.91
N ASN A 75 7.11 7.98 -10.61
CA ASN A 75 6.80 6.59 -10.94
C ASN A 75 6.59 6.37 -12.44
N SER A 76 6.06 7.37 -13.16
CA SER A 76 5.99 7.33 -14.63
C SER A 76 7.37 7.22 -15.25
N LEU A 77 8.35 8.00 -14.77
CA LEU A 77 9.73 7.93 -15.24
C LEU A 77 10.35 6.54 -15.00
N VAL A 78 10.08 5.91 -13.84
CA VAL A 78 10.54 4.54 -13.56
C VAL A 78 9.92 3.54 -14.55
N MET A 79 8.61 3.64 -14.79
CA MET A 79 7.92 2.76 -15.76
C MET A 79 8.44 2.95 -17.19
N ILE A 80 8.62 4.20 -17.63
CA ILE A 80 9.14 4.55 -18.96
C ILE A 80 10.57 4.04 -19.12
N SER A 81 11.44 4.27 -18.12
CA SER A 81 12.84 3.83 -18.15
C SER A 81 12.94 2.32 -18.30
N PHE A 82 12.10 1.57 -17.59
CA PHE A 82 12.04 0.10 -17.68
C PHE A 82 11.59 -0.39 -19.06
N LYS A 83 10.71 0.35 -19.75
CA LYS A 83 10.21 0.00 -21.09
C LYS A 83 11.22 0.30 -22.19
N ILE A 84 11.95 1.40 -22.08
CA ILE A 84 12.92 1.84 -23.09
C ILE A 84 14.20 1.00 -23.01
N ASP A 85 14.74 0.81 -21.82
CA ASP A 85 16.06 0.19 -21.67
C ASP A 85 15.95 -1.32 -21.39
N LYS A 86 16.35 -2.13 -22.39
CA LYS A 86 16.42 -3.60 -22.25
C LYS A 86 17.46 -4.04 -21.24
N GLN A 87 18.52 -3.27 -20.99
CA GLN A 87 19.52 -3.57 -19.97
C GLN A 87 18.95 -3.44 -18.56
N LEU A 88 17.95 -2.58 -18.37
CA LEU A 88 17.22 -2.43 -17.11
C LEU A 88 16.18 -3.53 -16.87
N GLN A 89 15.92 -4.46 -17.80
CA GLN A 89 14.94 -5.55 -17.61
C GLN A 89 15.49 -6.72 -16.81
N THR A 90 16.15 -6.41 -15.70
CA THR A 90 16.64 -7.39 -14.74
C THR A 90 15.53 -7.83 -13.79
N ILE A 91 15.64 -9.04 -13.23
CA ILE A 91 14.64 -9.61 -12.31
C ILE A 91 14.35 -8.69 -11.11
N SER A 92 15.38 -8.01 -10.59
CA SER A 92 15.21 -7.07 -9.47
C SER A 92 14.41 -5.83 -9.89
N ASN A 93 14.53 -5.39 -11.15
CA ASN A 93 13.83 -4.23 -11.66
C ASN A 93 12.36 -4.53 -12.02
N TYR A 94 11.98 -5.80 -12.24
CA TYR A 94 10.56 -6.18 -12.36
C TYR A 94 9.78 -5.90 -11.06
N PHE A 95 10.39 -6.10 -9.89
CA PHE A 95 9.74 -5.77 -8.62
C PHE A 95 9.62 -4.25 -8.43
N LEU A 96 10.64 -3.49 -8.82
CA LEU A 96 10.59 -2.02 -8.81
C LEU A 96 9.52 -1.49 -9.77
N PHE A 97 9.38 -2.11 -10.94
CA PHE A 97 8.30 -1.79 -11.87
C PHE A 97 6.93 -2.04 -11.26
N SER A 98 6.73 -3.19 -10.58
CA SER A 98 5.47 -3.46 -9.87
C SER A 98 5.17 -2.43 -8.78
N LEU A 99 6.19 -1.99 -8.04
CA LEU A 99 6.04 -0.97 -7.01
C LEU A 99 5.66 0.39 -7.64
N ALA A 100 6.30 0.76 -8.74
CA ALA A 100 5.98 1.98 -9.48
C ALA A 100 4.55 2.01 -10.01
N VAL A 101 3.99 0.87 -10.44
CA VAL A 101 2.58 0.77 -10.86
C VAL A 101 1.63 1.02 -9.68
N ALA A 102 1.92 0.46 -8.50
CA ALA A 102 1.11 0.67 -7.31
C ALA A 102 1.17 2.14 -6.84
N ASP A 103 2.38 2.69 -6.73
CA ASP A 103 2.60 4.07 -6.27
C ASP A 103 2.04 5.10 -7.27
N PHE A 104 2.09 4.81 -8.57
CA PHE A 104 1.44 5.63 -9.59
C PHE A 104 -0.08 5.67 -9.39
N ALA A 105 -0.72 4.52 -9.14
CA ALA A 105 -2.16 4.45 -8.90
C ALA A 105 -2.57 5.22 -7.63
N VAL A 106 -1.80 5.07 -6.54
CA VAL A 106 -2.02 5.81 -5.28
C VAL A 106 -1.82 7.31 -5.47
N GLY A 107 -0.75 7.71 -6.17
CA GLY A 107 -0.46 9.12 -6.47
C GLY A 107 -1.53 9.78 -7.35
N LEU A 108 -2.10 9.02 -8.30
CA LEU A 108 -3.09 9.52 -9.25
C LEU A 108 -4.52 9.55 -8.68
N ILE A 109 -4.90 8.55 -7.89
CA ILE A 109 -6.29 8.36 -7.44
C ILE A 109 -6.44 8.60 -5.94
N SER A 110 -5.67 7.89 -5.12
CA SER A 110 -5.83 7.95 -3.66
C SER A 110 -5.49 9.32 -3.08
N MET A 111 -4.35 9.91 -3.50
CA MET A 111 -3.89 11.20 -2.97
C MET A 111 -4.89 12.34 -3.24
N PRO A 112 -5.43 12.53 -4.46
CA PRO A 112 -6.47 13.53 -4.70
C PRO A 112 -7.77 13.30 -3.93
N LEU A 113 -8.27 12.05 -3.89
CA LEU A 113 -9.51 11.72 -3.17
C LEU A 113 -9.38 11.94 -1.67
N PHE A 114 -8.25 11.55 -1.08
CA PHE A 114 -7.96 11.78 0.33
C PHE A 114 -7.85 13.28 0.67
N THR A 115 -7.21 14.05 -0.21
CA THR A 115 -7.08 15.52 -0.05
C THR A 115 -8.46 16.17 -0.08
N MET A 116 -9.31 15.76 -1.01
CA MET A 116 -10.68 16.26 -1.14
C MET A 116 -11.51 15.95 0.11
N PHE A 117 -11.46 14.70 0.59
CA PHE A 117 -12.12 14.28 1.84
C PHE A 117 -11.66 15.13 3.03
N THR A 118 -10.35 15.40 3.13
CA THR A 118 -9.76 16.19 4.22
C THR A 118 -10.20 17.66 4.20
N ILE A 119 -10.29 18.27 3.00
CA ILE A 119 -10.64 19.69 2.82
C ILE A 119 -12.14 19.94 3.04
N TYR A 120 -13.00 19.07 2.51
CA TYR A 120 -14.44 19.19 2.71
C TYR A 120 -14.84 18.82 4.15
N GLY A 121 -14.19 17.80 4.74
CA GLY A 121 -14.55 17.28 6.06
C GLY A 121 -15.66 16.23 6.02
N TYR A 122 -16.13 15.89 4.82
CA TYR A 122 -17.11 14.86 4.55
C TYR A 122 -16.84 14.24 3.17
N TRP A 123 -17.49 13.11 2.89
CA TRP A 123 -17.39 12.39 1.61
C TRP A 123 -18.59 12.69 0.69
N PRO A 124 -18.39 13.40 -0.44
CA PRO A 124 -19.50 13.77 -1.33
C PRO A 124 -19.79 12.76 -2.46
N LEU A 125 -18.89 11.82 -2.75
CA LEU A 125 -18.93 10.98 -3.96
C LEU A 125 -19.80 9.72 -3.82
N GLY A 126 -20.55 9.60 -2.72
CA GLY A 126 -21.41 8.46 -2.44
C GLY A 126 -20.67 7.16 -2.06
N PRO A 127 -21.41 6.14 -1.61
CA PRO A 127 -20.85 4.94 -0.98
C PRO A 127 -20.04 4.06 -1.96
N HIS A 128 -20.47 3.95 -3.21
CA HIS A 128 -19.77 3.09 -4.19
C HIS A 128 -18.36 3.60 -4.52
N ILE A 129 -18.19 4.92 -4.68
CA ILE A 129 -16.88 5.51 -4.94
C ILE A 129 -16.01 5.43 -3.69
N CYS A 130 -16.59 5.58 -2.49
CA CYS A 130 -15.89 5.38 -1.22
C CYS A 130 -15.33 3.95 -1.12
N ASP A 131 -16.18 2.93 -1.31
CA ASP A 131 -15.78 1.53 -1.18
C ASP A 131 -14.74 1.16 -2.25
N THR A 132 -14.87 1.69 -3.47
CA THR A 132 -13.90 1.50 -4.56
C THR A 132 -12.56 2.15 -4.24
N TRP A 133 -12.56 3.37 -3.72
CA TRP A 133 -11.36 4.09 -3.32
C TRP A 133 -10.62 3.34 -2.20
N LEU A 134 -11.33 2.98 -1.12
CA LEU A 134 -10.76 2.22 -0.01
C LEU A 134 -10.23 0.85 -0.49
N ALA A 135 -10.97 0.14 -1.34
CA ALA A 135 -10.54 -1.14 -1.88
C ALA A 135 -9.26 -1.01 -2.71
N LEU A 136 -9.16 0.00 -3.58
CA LEU A 136 -7.97 0.26 -4.38
C LEU A 136 -6.77 0.64 -3.51
N ASP A 137 -6.97 1.54 -2.54
CA ASP A 137 -5.90 2.08 -1.71
C ASP A 137 -5.27 1.01 -0.82
N TYR A 138 -6.10 0.19 -0.17
CA TYR A 138 -5.65 -0.93 0.65
C TYR A 138 -5.03 -2.05 -0.18
N LEU A 139 -5.59 -2.34 -1.37
CA LEU A 139 -5.02 -3.32 -2.29
C LEU A 139 -3.63 -2.90 -2.76
N ALA A 140 -3.46 -1.65 -3.21
CA ALA A 140 -2.20 -1.13 -3.69
C ALA A 140 -1.16 -1.11 -2.57
N SER A 141 -1.54 -0.62 -1.39
CA SER A 141 -0.67 -0.59 -0.21
C SER A 141 -0.20 -1.98 0.21
N ASN A 142 -1.12 -2.95 0.28
CA ASN A 142 -0.78 -4.33 0.63
C ASN A 142 0.10 -4.99 -0.45
N ALA A 143 -0.19 -4.75 -1.73
CA ALA A 143 0.65 -5.24 -2.83
C ALA A 143 2.06 -4.66 -2.76
N SER A 144 2.22 -3.37 -2.43
CA SER A 144 3.52 -2.72 -2.22
C SER A 144 4.30 -3.38 -1.08
N VAL A 145 3.67 -3.62 0.07
CA VAL A 145 4.30 -4.32 1.21
C VAL A 145 4.78 -5.73 0.83
N LEU A 146 3.94 -6.50 0.13
CA LEU A 146 4.31 -7.85 -0.33
C LEU A 146 5.44 -7.82 -1.35
N ASN A 147 5.45 -6.86 -2.27
CA ASN A 147 6.55 -6.67 -3.22
C ASN A 147 7.86 -6.34 -2.48
N LEU A 148 7.82 -5.47 -1.48
CA LEU A 148 9.00 -5.14 -0.66
C LEU A 148 9.51 -6.35 0.15
N LEU A 149 8.60 -7.18 0.69
CA LEU A 149 8.95 -8.45 1.33
C LEU A 149 9.64 -9.40 0.35
N ILE A 150 9.07 -9.55 -0.86
CA ILE A 150 9.65 -10.39 -1.91
C ILE A 150 11.04 -9.89 -2.31
N ILE A 151 11.23 -8.57 -2.50
CA ILE A 151 12.54 -7.97 -2.78
C ILE A 151 13.54 -8.31 -1.67
N SER A 152 13.11 -8.23 -0.41
CA SER A 152 13.96 -8.51 0.75
C SER A 152 14.37 -9.98 0.80
N PHE A 153 13.45 -10.91 0.53
CA PHE A 153 13.76 -12.33 0.41
C PHE A 153 14.67 -12.63 -0.80
N ASP A 154 14.41 -12.03 -1.97
CA ASP A 154 15.23 -12.18 -3.18
C ASP A 154 16.68 -11.76 -2.89
N ARG A 155 16.87 -10.61 -2.22
CA ARG A 155 18.19 -10.14 -1.80
C ARG A 155 18.84 -11.06 -0.78
N TYR A 156 18.09 -11.50 0.23
CA TYR A 156 18.61 -12.41 1.25
C TYR A 156 19.12 -13.72 0.65
N PHE A 157 18.35 -14.35 -0.25
CA PHE A 157 18.76 -15.59 -0.90
C PHE A 157 19.87 -15.38 -1.93
N SER A 158 19.89 -14.25 -2.63
CA SER A 158 20.98 -13.90 -3.54
C SER A 158 22.32 -13.71 -2.81
N VAL A 159 22.30 -13.12 -1.62
CA VAL A 159 23.50 -12.92 -0.78
C VAL A 159 23.95 -14.21 -0.10
N THR A 160 23.02 -15.01 0.44
CA THR A 160 23.37 -16.24 1.16
C THR A 160 23.74 -17.40 0.26
N ARG A 161 23.10 -17.53 -0.92
CA ARG A 161 23.24 -18.67 -1.83
C ARG A 161 23.53 -18.22 -3.28
N PRO A 162 24.65 -17.54 -3.54
CA PRO A 162 24.91 -16.86 -4.81
C PRO A 162 25.02 -17.79 -6.02
N LEU A 163 25.49 -19.03 -5.86
CA LEU A 163 25.67 -19.97 -6.98
C LEU A 163 24.39 -20.75 -7.31
N THR A 164 23.65 -21.18 -6.28
CA THR A 164 22.47 -22.03 -6.46
C THR A 164 21.19 -21.23 -6.66
N TYR A 165 21.00 -20.12 -5.95
CA TYR A 165 19.79 -19.29 -6.06
C TYR A 165 19.83 -18.41 -7.32
N ARG A 166 20.97 -17.75 -7.59
CA ARG A 166 21.10 -16.86 -8.75
C ARG A 166 20.92 -17.60 -10.09
N ALA A 167 21.39 -18.84 -10.18
CA ALA A 167 21.22 -19.69 -11.37
C ALA A 167 19.75 -20.11 -11.61
N LYS A 168 18.92 -20.16 -10.56
CA LYS A 168 17.49 -20.53 -10.65
C LYS A 168 16.56 -19.31 -10.74
N ARG A 169 17.13 -18.09 -10.70
CA ARG A 169 16.38 -16.84 -10.75
C ARG A 169 15.97 -16.56 -12.19
N THR A 170 14.68 -16.58 -12.47
CA THR A 170 14.13 -16.32 -13.83
C THR A 170 13.08 -15.21 -13.78
N THR A 171 12.93 -14.47 -14.87
CA THR A 171 11.93 -13.40 -15.01
C THR A 171 10.51 -13.95 -14.85
N ARG A 172 10.21 -15.12 -15.43
CA ARG A 172 8.92 -15.80 -15.27
C ARG A 172 8.54 -16.04 -13.82
N ARG A 173 9.49 -16.49 -12.98
CA ARG A 173 9.23 -16.69 -11.54
C ARG A 173 8.96 -15.38 -10.83
N ALA A 174 9.70 -14.32 -11.17
CA ALA A 174 9.47 -13.00 -10.59
C ALA A 174 8.08 -12.45 -10.95
N THR A 175 7.66 -12.58 -12.21
CA THR A 175 6.31 -12.20 -12.64
C THR A 175 5.22 -13.01 -11.91
N VAL A 176 5.43 -14.31 -11.70
CA VAL A 176 4.50 -15.14 -10.91
C VAL A 176 4.45 -14.69 -9.44
N MET A 177 5.58 -14.33 -8.83
CA MET A 177 5.62 -13.82 -7.45
C MET A 177 4.90 -12.47 -7.33
N ILE A 178 5.11 -11.57 -8.29
CA ILE A 178 4.39 -10.28 -8.37
C ILE A 178 2.89 -10.53 -8.55
N GLY A 179 2.50 -11.34 -9.54
CA GLY A 179 1.10 -11.68 -9.76
C GLY A 179 0.45 -12.34 -8.55
N GLY A 180 1.19 -13.18 -7.83
CA GLY A 180 0.76 -13.76 -6.56
C GLY A 180 0.57 -12.71 -5.45
N ALA A 181 1.46 -11.72 -5.35
CA ALA A 181 1.31 -10.62 -4.40
C ALA A 181 0.05 -9.79 -4.69
N TRP A 182 -0.17 -9.39 -5.95
CA TRP A 182 -1.38 -8.67 -6.37
C TRP A 182 -2.63 -9.52 -6.18
N GLY A 183 -2.59 -10.80 -6.56
CA GLY A 183 -3.70 -11.74 -6.39
C GLY A 183 -4.08 -11.96 -4.92
N PHE A 184 -3.08 -12.07 -4.04
CA PHE A 184 -3.31 -12.17 -2.61
C PHE A 184 -3.92 -10.87 -2.05
N SER A 185 -3.41 -9.69 -2.44
CA SER A 185 -4.01 -8.41 -2.06
C SER A 185 -5.45 -8.26 -2.55
N LEU A 186 -5.72 -8.68 -3.79
CA LEU A 186 -7.05 -8.70 -4.41
C LEU A 186 -8.02 -9.61 -3.66
N LEU A 187 -7.57 -10.72 -3.12
CA LEU A 187 -8.41 -11.62 -2.35
C LEU A 187 -8.65 -11.12 -0.92
N LEU A 188 -7.65 -10.45 -0.35
CA LEU A 188 -7.65 -10.06 1.07
C LEU A 188 -8.43 -8.78 1.36
N TRP A 189 -8.43 -7.80 0.44
CA TRP A 189 -9.00 -6.47 0.72
C TRP A 189 -10.35 -6.22 0.02
N PRO A 190 -10.43 -6.14 -1.32
CA PRO A 190 -11.68 -5.79 -2.00
C PRO A 190 -12.89 -6.66 -1.63
N PRO A 191 -12.81 -8.01 -1.62
CA PRO A 191 -13.96 -8.85 -1.30
C PRO A 191 -14.52 -8.56 0.08
N TRP A 192 -13.65 -8.33 1.06
CA TRP A 192 -14.06 -8.04 2.43
C TRP A 192 -14.65 -6.64 2.56
N ILE A 193 -14.08 -5.63 1.89
CA ILE A 193 -14.62 -4.27 1.88
C ILE A 193 -16.03 -4.24 1.27
N TYR A 194 -16.24 -4.91 0.13
CA TYR A 194 -17.55 -4.95 -0.53
C TYR A 194 -18.55 -5.89 0.15
N ALA A 195 -18.12 -7.05 0.67
CA ALA A 195 -19.03 -8.04 1.24
C ALA A 195 -19.47 -7.70 2.67
N TRP A 196 -18.65 -6.98 3.44
CA TRP A 196 -18.92 -6.77 4.87
C TRP A 196 -20.28 -6.12 5.17
N PRO A 197 -20.72 -5.07 4.44
CA PRO A 197 -22.05 -4.49 4.66
C PRO A 197 -23.19 -5.50 4.45
N TYR A 198 -23.02 -6.49 3.56
CA TYR A 198 -24.00 -7.56 3.34
C TYR A 198 -23.95 -8.64 4.43
N ILE A 199 -22.77 -8.91 5.00
CA ILE A 199 -22.58 -9.87 6.09
C ILE A 199 -23.18 -9.35 7.40
N ASP A 200 -22.98 -8.06 7.69
CA ASP A 200 -23.50 -7.38 8.87
C ASP A 200 -25.01 -7.05 8.75
N GLY A 201 -25.58 -7.23 7.54
CA GLY A 201 -26.98 -6.99 7.22
C GLY A 201 -27.36 -5.53 6.97
N GLU A 202 -26.49 -4.59 7.35
CA GLU A 202 -26.66 -3.16 7.15
C GLU A 202 -25.32 -2.42 7.00
N ARG A 203 -25.32 -1.36 6.19
CA ARG A 203 -24.18 -0.43 6.09
C ARG A 203 -24.24 0.55 7.26
N LYS A 204 -23.28 0.46 8.18
CA LYS A 204 -23.18 1.34 9.36
C LYS A 204 -22.43 2.65 9.08
N VAL A 205 -21.75 2.75 7.93
CA VAL A 205 -21.02 3.95 7.50
C VAL A 205 -22.02 5.04 7.07
N PRO A 206 -22.02 6.23 7.70
CA PRO A 206 -22.87 7.35 7.29
C PRO A 206 -22.60 7.79 5.84
N PRO A 207 -23.60 8.37 5.13
CA PRO A 207 -23.43 8.78 3.73
C PRO A 207 -22.37 9.87 3.52
N ASN A 208 -22.09 10.65 4.56
CA ASN A 208 -21.13 11.76 4.56
C ASN A 208 -19.73 11.35 5.04
N GLU A 209 -19.50 10.08 5.37
CA GLU A 209 -18.22 9.57 5.85
C GLU A 209 -17.71 8.46 4.93
N CYS A 210 -16.39 8.26 4.95
CA CYS A 210 -15.77 7.18 4.19
C CYS A 210 -14.67 6.51 5.00
N TYR A 211 -15.00 5.33 5.53
CA TYR A 211 -14.08 4.48 6.29
C TYR A 211 -14.48 3.01 6.14
N ILE A 212 -13.59 2.10 6.52
CA ILE A 212 -13.83 0.66 6.47
C ILE A 212 -14.66 0.21 7.68
N GLN A 213 -15.91 -0.23 7.44
CA GLN A 213 -16.87 -0.60 8.49
C GLN A 213 -16.30 -1.59 9.52
N PHE A 214 -15.65 -2.66 9.08
CA PHE A 214 -15.17 -3.71 9.99
C PHE A 214 -13.98 -3.32 10.86
N ILE A 215 -13.22 -2.28 10.44
CA ILE A 215 -12.07 -1.77 11.19
C ILE A 215 -12.55 -0.84 12.30
N GLU A 216 -13.61 -0.06 12.09
CA GLU A 216 -14.11 0.86 13.12
C GLU A 216 -15.12 0.19 14.08
N THR A 217 -15.91 -0.76 13.60
CA THR A 217 -16.97 -1.37 14.42
C THR A 217 -16.47 -2.45 15.38
N ASN A 218 -15.32 -3.07 15.11
CA ASN A 218 -14.83 -4.21 15.88
C ASN A 218 -13.35 -4.07 16.23
N GLN A 219 -13.08 -3.65 17.47
CA GLN A 219 -11.74 -3.45 18.02
C GLN A 219 -10.84 -4.69 17.88
N PHE A 220 -11.38 -5.91 18.01
CA PHE A 220 -10.59 -7.13 17.83
C PHE A 220 -10.13 -7.31 16.38
N ILE A 221 -10.98 -6.95 15.41
CA ILE A 221 -10.62 -6.96 13.99
C ILE A 221 -9.63 -5.83 13.69
N THR A 222 -9.80 -4.64 14.26
CA THR A 222 -8.83 -3.53 14.15
C THR A 222 -7.45 -3.95 14.60
N PHE A 223 -7.33 -4.51 15.80
CA PHE A 223 -6.05 -4.96 16.35
C PHE A 223 -5.48 -6.13 15.55
N GLY A 224 -6.32 -7.12 15.19
CA GLY A 224 -5.91 -8.26 14.39
C GLY A 224 -5.37 -7.86 13.01
N THR A 225 -6.07 -6.97 12.32
CA THR A 225 -5.67 -6.45 11.00
C THR A 225 -4.42 -5.59 11.10
N ALA A 226 -4.29 -4.72 12.10
CA ALA A 226 -3.08 -3.94 12.32
C ALA A 226 -1.85 -4.85 12.57
N ILE A 227 -1.98 -5.87 13.42
CA ILE A 227 -0.89 -6.82 13.68
C ILE A 227 -0.50 -7.57 12.41
N ALA A 228 -1.48 -8.13 11.69
CA ALA A 228 -1.24 -8.94 10.52
C ALA A 228 -0.73 -8.14 9.31
N ALA A 229 -1.27 -6.95 9.06
CA ALA A 229 -0.97 -6.16 7.88
C ALA A 229 0.22 -5.21 8.05
N PHE A 230 0.55 -4.80 9.28
CA PHE A 230 1.64 -3.86 9.55
C PHE A 230 2.78 -4.49 10.35
N TYR A 231 2.49 -4.96 11.57
CA TYR A 231 3.55 -5.39 12.49
C TYR A 231 4.29 -6.66 12.02
N VAL A 232 3.56 -7.65 11.52
CA VAL A 232 4.17 -8.89 11.00
C VAL A 232 5.08 -8.59 9.79
N PRO A 233 4.62 -7.91 8.73
CA PRO A 233 5.47 -7.52 7.61
C PRO A 233 6.70 -6.72 8.02
N VAL A 234 6.54 -5.70 8.87
CA VAL A 234 7.65 -4.86 9.34
C VAL A 234 8.67 -5.70 10.12
N THR A 235 8.23 -6.58 11.01
CA THR A 235 9.13 -7.43 11.80
C THR A 235 9.91 -8.39 10.90
N VAL A 236 9.25 -9.01 9.92
CA VAL A 236 9.91 -9.89 8.94
C VAL A 236 10.93 -9.11 8.12
N MET A 237 10.57 -7.91 7.64
CA MET A 237 11.50 -7.03 6.92
C MET A 237 12.72 -6.70 7.78
N CYS A 238 12.54 -6.23 9.02
CA CYS A 238 13.63 -5.92 9.93
C CYS A 238 14.59 -7.10 10.16
N ILE A 239 14.06 -8.31 10.37
CA ILE A 239 14.87 -9.52 10.54
C ILE A 239 15.65 -9.86 9.27
N LEU A 240 15.03 -9.76 8.10
CA LEU A 240 15.68 -10.02 6.82
C LEU A 240 16.78 -9.00 6.53
N TYR A 241 16.50 -7.71 6.74
CA TYR A 241 17.48 -6.65 6.58
C TYR A 241 18.67 -6.81 7.52
N TYR A 242 18.43 -7.13 8.80
CA TYR A 242 19.50 -7.43 9.76
C TYR A 242 20.35 -8.62 9.29
N LYS A 243 19.72 -9.70 8.83
CA LYS A 243 20.42 -10.86 8.28
C LYS A 243 21.25 -10.51 7.04
N ILE A 244 20.69 -9.74 6.10
CA ILE A 244 21.39 -9.25 4.91
C ILE A 244 22.61 -8.42 5.30
N TRP A 245 22.46 -7.49 6.24
CA TRP A 245 23.54 -6.64 6.72
C TRP A 245 24.66 -7.48 7.35
N ARG A 246 24.32 -8.45 8.19
CA ARG A 246 25.29 -9.36 8.83
C ARG A 246 26.09 -10.16 7.79
N GLU A 247 25.41 -10.76 6.81
CA GLU A 247 26.06 -11.56 5.77
C GLU A 247 26.94 -10.70 4.85
N THR A 248 26.48 -9.49 4.51
CA THR A 248 27.25 -8.53 3.71
C THR A 248 28.52 -8.12 4.45
N LYS A 249 28.42 -7.81 5.75
CA LYS A 249 29.56 -7.46 6.60
C LYS A 249 30.55 -8.62 6.75
N LYS A 250 30.06 -9.86 6.83
CA LYS A 250 30.90 -11.07 6.84
C LYS A 250 31.70 -11.20 5.54
N ARG A 251 31.03 -11.09 4.38
CA ARG A 251 31.71 -11.15 3.07
C ARG A 251 32.73 -10.02 2.87
N GLN A 252 32.47 -8.82 3.39
CA GLN A 252 33.42 -7.71 3.33
C GLN A 252 34.69 -8.00 4.15
N LYS A 253 34.57 -8.70 5.28
CA LYS A 253 35.73 -9.15 6.09
C LYS A 253 36.48 -10.32 5.46
N ASP A 254 35.80 -11.18 4.70
CA ASP A 254 36.41 -12.34 4.05
C ASP A 254 37.12 -11.98 2.73
N LEU A 255 36.74 -10.87 2.08
CA LEU A 255 37.31 -10.44 0.79
C LEU A 255 38.84 -10.17 0.84
N PRO A 256 39.40 -9.50 1.87
CA PRO A 256 40.85 -9.36 2.04
C PRO A 256 41.57 -10.70 2.21
N ASN A 257 40.98 -11.65 2.95
CA ASN A 257 41.57 -12.97 3.20
C ASN A 257 41.65 -13.80 1.92
N LEU A 258 40.65 -13.71 1.04
CA LEU A 258 40.66 -14.37 -0.27
C LEU A 258 41.65 -13.74 -1.25
N GLN A 259 41.83 -12.41 -1.20
CA GLN A 259 42.84 -11.72 -2.01
C GLN A 259 44.27 -11.99 -1.50
N GLY A 260 44.47 -12.09 -0.19
CA GLY A 260 45.74 -12.50 0.43
C GLY A 260 46.10 -13.95 0.13
N GLY A 261 45.13 -14.87 0.21
CA GLY A 261 45.31 -16.28 -0.14
C GLY A 261 45.67 -16.49 -1.62
N LYS A 262 44.97 -15.79 -2.54
CA LYS A 262 45.31 -15.84 -3.98
C LYS A 262 46.71 -15.32 -4.28
N LYS A 263 47.20 -14.27 -3.61
CA LYS A 263 48.57 -13.77 -3.79
C LYS A 263 49.61 -14.79 -3.31
N HIS A 264 49.37 -15.43 -2.17
CA HIS A 264 50.28 -16.42 -1.61
C HIS A 264 50.35 -17.71 -2.45
N ASP A 265 49.21 -18.16 -2.98
CA ASP A 265 49.13 -19.36 -3.82
C ASP A 265 49.69 -19.12 -5.23
N SER A 266 49.50 -17.92 -5.78
CA SER A 266 50.15 -17.49 -7.03
C SER A 266 51.67 -17.42 -6.90
N SER A 267 52.18 -16.95 -5.75
CA SER A 267 53.62 -16.90 -5.45
C SER A 267 54.23 -18.31 -5.30
N LYS A 268 53.57 -19.21 -4.56
CA LYS A 268 54.00 -20.63 -4.45
C LYS A 268 54.02 -21.32 -5.81
N ARG A 269 52.97 -21.13 -6.62
CA ARG A 269 52.88 -21.74 -7.96
C ARG A 269 53.88 -21.15 -8.96
N SER A 270 54.32 -19.91 -8.78
CA SER A 270 55.43 -19.32 -9.54
C SER A 270 56.77 -19.92 -9.13
N ASN A 271 56.99 -20.11 -7.82
CA ASN A 271 58.24 -20.67 -7.30
C ASN A 271 58.42 -22.14 -7.71
N SER A 272 57.37 -22.97 -7.65
CA SER A 272 57.40 -24.35 -8.12
C SER A 272 57.64 -24.48 -9.62
N ARG A 273 57.17 -23.52 -10.42
CA ARG A 273 57.38 -23.51 -11.88
C ARG A 273 58.80 -23.07 -12.26
N CYS A 274 59.48 -22.32 -11.40
CA CYS A 274 60.89 -21.98 -11.55
C CYS A 274 61.79 -23.18 -11.23
N VAL A 275 61.49 -23.91 -10.15
CA VAL A 275 62.24 -25.12 -9.74
C VAL A 275 62.15 -26.23 -10.80
N LEU A 276 61.01 -26.40 -11.46
CA LEU A 276 60.85 -27.38 -12.54
C LEU A 276 61.58 -27.06 -13.86
N LYS A 277 62.15 -25.86 -14.01
CA LYS A 277 62.94 -25.45 -15.20
C LYS A 277 64.46 -25.57 -15.00
N LEU A 278 64.91 -25.97 -13.81
CA LEU A 278 66.31 -26.02 -13.41
C LEU A 278 66.88 -27.45 -13.29
N ASN A 279 66.09 -28.48 -13.64
CA ASN A 279 66.52 -29.87 -13.88
C ASN A 279 66.33 -30.21 -15.36
#